data_AF-A0A2K4ZKH7-F1
#
_entry.id   AF-A0A2K4ZKH7-F1
#
_cell.length_a   1.000
_cell.length_b   1.000
_cell.length_c   1.000
_cell.angle_alpha   90.00
_cell.angle_beta   90.00
_cell.angle_gamma   90.00
#
_symmetry.space_group_name_H-M   'P 1'
#
loop_
_entity.id
_entity.type
_entity.pdbx_description
1 polymer ?
#
loop_
_entity_poly.entity_id
_entity_poly.type
_entity_poly.pdbx_seq_one_letter_code
_entity_poly.pdbx_strand_id
1 'polypeptide(L)'
;MNRRQRKKKSKQQITVFIGCDKAAKAEDYRKMKESIEYQLRAGSAVLLPAYLHVEAVIQQPGSRRIVIKQEREVKQNELQAMEKEV
;
A
#
# COMPACT_ATOMS: atom_id res chain seq x y z
N MET A 1 -2.58 44.52 -10.09
CA MET A 1 -2.38 43.61 -8.93
C MET A 1 -2.91 42.22 -9.30
N ASN A 2 -2.05 41.35 -9.84
CA ASN A 2 -2.49 40.04 -10.35
C ASN A 2 -2.54 39.02 -9.22
N ARG A 3 -3.73 38.83 -8.67
CA ARG A 3 -4.03 37.77 -7.70
C ARG A 3 -3.93 36.43 -8.43
N ARG A 4 -2.75 35.80 -8.42
CA ARG A 4 -2.57 34.41 -8.84
C ARG A 4 -3.46 33.54 -7.96
N GLN A 5 -4.63 33.14 -8.48
CA GLN A 5 -5.42 32.09 -7.86
C GLN A 5 -4.55 30.83 -7.85
N ARG A 6 -4.07 30.47 -6.66
CA ARG A 6 -3.37 29.21 -6.43
C ARG A 6 -4.34 28.11 -6.85
N LYS A 7 -4.07 27.43 -7.97
CA LYS A 7 -4.82 26.21 -8.33
C LYS A 7 -4.84 25.33 -7.09
N LYS A 8 -6.04 25.01 -6.57
CA LYS A 8 -6.19 24.03 -5.49
C LYS A 8 -5.47 22.76 -5.97
N LYS A 9 -4.38 22.37 -5.29
CA LYS A 9 -3.73 21.09 -5.60
C LYS A 9 -4.81 20.02 -5.41
N SER A 10 -5.11 19.28 -6.49
CA SER A 10 -5.94 18.09 -6.42
C SER A 10 -5.44 17.25 -5.25
N LYS A 11 -6.36 16.76 -4.40
CA LYS A 11 -5.98 15.82 -3.34
C LYS A 11 -5.26 14.66 -4.04
N GLN A 12 -4.00 14.47 -3.70
CA GLN A 12 -3.17 13.38 -4.20
C GLN A 12 -3.87 12.07 -3.86
N GLN A 13 -4.54 11.46 -4.84
CA GLN A 13 -5.24 10.19 -4.67
C GLN A 13 -4.33 9.07 -5.15
N ILE A 14 -4.32 8.00 -4.36
CA ILE A 14 -3.61 6.78 -4.67
C ILE A 14 -4.63 5.67 -4.47
N THR A 15 -4.82 4.87 -5.51
CA THR A 15 -5.74 3.74 -5.50
C THR A 15 -4.90 2.47 -5.53
N VAL A 16 -5.12 1.60 -4.57
CA VAL A 16 -4.43 0.30 -4.47
C VAL A 16 -5.49 -0.79 -4.63
N PHE A 17 -5.28 -1.67 -5.60
CA PHE A 17 -6.08 -2.88 -5.78
C PHE A 17 -5.35 -4.04 -5.09
N ILE A 18 -6.08 -4.74 -4.24
CA ILE A 18 -5.57 -5.81 -3.40
C ILE A 18 -6.42 -7.05 -3.67
N GLY A 19 -5.79 -8.07 -4.20
CA GLY A 19 -6.36 -9.40 -4.35
C GLY A 19 -6.26 -10.17 -3.04
N CYS A 20 -7.22 -11.06 -2.81
CA CYS A 20 -7.28 -11.93 -1.65
C CYS A 20 -7.44 -13.37 -2.11
N ASP A 21 -6.44 -14.22 -1.82
CA ASP A 21 -6.46 -15.64 -2.22
C ASP A 21 -7.38 -16.49 -1.34
N LYS A 22 -7.88 -15.92 -0.23
CA LYS A 22 -8.78 -16.60 0.71
C LYS A 22 -10.20 -16.05 0.61
N ALA A 23 -11.19 -16.94 0.55
CA ALA A 23 -12.57 -16.56 0.75
C ALA A 23 -12.79 -16.18 2.24
N ALA A 24 -12.91 -14.88 2.51
CA ALA A 24 -13.20 -14.36 3.85
C ALA A 24 -14.67 -13.90 3.96
N LYS A 25 -15.17 -13.71 5.20
CA LYS A 25 -16.49 -13.09 5.41
C LYS A 25 -16.42 -11.59 5.13
N ALA A 26 -17.56 -10.98 4.80
CA ALA A 26 -17.65 -9.54 4.54
C ALA A 26 -17.09 -8.67 5.68
N GLU A 27 -17.25 -9.12 6.93
CA GLU A 27 -16.72 -8.44 8.12
C GLU A 27 -15.20 -8.43 8.16
N ASP A 28 -14.56 -9.53 7.75
CA ASP A 28 -13.12 -9.66 7.74
C ASP A 28 -12.50 -8.76 6.66
N TYR A 29 -13.14 -8.68 5.49
CA TYR A 29 -12.73 -7.73 4.45
C TYR A 29 -12.78 -6.27 4.94
N ARG A 30 -13.79 -5.92 5.74
CA ARG A 30 -13.91 -4.56 6.30
C ARG A 30 -12.77 -4.26 7.26
N LYS A 31 -12.43 -5.20 8.15
CA LYS A 31 -11.29 -5.06 9.07
C LYS A 31 -9.95 -4.95 8.32
N MET A 32 -9.77 -5.75 7.27
CA MET A 32 -8.57 -5.69 6.42
C MET A 32 -8.47 -4.33 5.73
N LYS A 33 -9.56 -3.85 5.13
CA LYS A 33 -9.64 -2.54 4.50
C LYS A 33 -9.30 -1.42 5.49
N GLU A 34 -9.88 -1.42 6.68
CA GLU A 34 -9.63 -0.39 7.70
C GLU A 34 -8.17 -0.40 8.16
N SER A 35 -7.55 -1.57 8.34
CA SER A 35 -6.14 -1.69 8.71
C SER A 35 -5.21 -1.12 7.62
N ILE A 36 -5.47 -1.48 6.35
CA ILE A 36 -4.68 -1.01 5.21
C ILE A 36 -4.86 0.50 5.02
N GLU A 37 -6.09 1.01 5.10
CA GLU A 37 -6.36 2.45 5.03
C GLU A 37 -5.68 3.22 6.16
N TYR A 38 -5.66 2.66 7.38
CA TYR A 38 -4.95 3.26 8.51
C TYR A 38 -3.45 3.36 8.23
N GLN A 39 -2.81 2.29 7.74
CA GLN A 39 -1.39 2.31 7.37
C GLN A 39 -1.09 3.32 6.25
N LEU A 40 -1.94 3.40 5.23
CA LEU A 40 -1.84 4.38 4.13
C LEU A 40 -1.99 5.83 4.62
N ARG A 41 -2.78 6.07 5.68
CA ARG A 41 -2.91 7.40 6.29
C ARG A 41 -1.74 7.73 7.22
N ALA A 42 -1.27 6.75 7.99
CA ALA A 42 -0.21 6.93 8.98
C ALA A 42 1.19 7.02 8.36
N GLY A 43 1.43 6.37 7.22
CA GLY A 43 2.75 6.27 6.59
C GLY A 43 2.72 6.07 5.08
N SER A 44 3.90 5.85 4.50
CA SER A 44 4.09 5.57 3.06
C SER A 44 4.36 4.10 2.77
N ALA A 45 4.33 3.26 3.81
CA ALA A 45 4.55 1.83 3.71
C ALA A 45 3.31 1.09 4.22
N VAL A 46 2.87 0.10 3.45
CA VAL A 46 1.82 -0.83 3.85
C VAL A 46 2.45 -2.22 3.89
N LEU A 47 2.28 -2.90 5.03
CA LEU A 47 2.60 -4.30 5.18
C LEU A 47 1.34 -5.12 4.89
N LEU A 48 1.41 -5.93 3.84
CA LEU A 48 0.30 -6.80 3.47
C LEU A 48 0.52 -8.22 4.00
N PRO A 49 -0.47 -8.78 4.72
CA PRO A 49 -0.48 -10.18 5.13
C PRO A 49 -0.23 -11.14 3.97
N ALA A 50 0.41 -12.28 4.21
CA ALA A 50 0.79 -13.27 3.18
C ALA A 50 -0.35 -13.91 2.34
N TYR A 51 -1.62 -13.60 2.63
CA TYR A 51 -2.80 -14.01 1.87
C TYR A 51 -3.43 -12.88 1.05
N LEU A 52 -2.89 -11.66 1.16
CA LEU A 52 -3.24 -10.50 0.38
C LEU A 52 -2.08 -10.15 -0.55
N HIS A 53 -2.39 -9.90 -1.82
CA HIS A 53 -1.40 -9.49 -2.81
C HIS A 53 -1.86 -8.22 -3.51
N VAL A 54 -0.91 -7.42 -3.98
CA VAL A 54 -1.22 -6.21 -4.76
C VAL A 54 -1.46 -6.62 -6.20
N GLU A 55 -2.64 -6.31 -6.72
CA GLU A 55 -2.93 -6.51 -8.15
C GLU A 55 -2.50 -5.28 -8.96
N ALA A 56 -2.78 -4.09 -8.46
CA ALA A 56 -2.46 -2.85 -9.16
C ALA A 56 -2.31 -1.67 -8.20
N VAL A 57 -1.49 -0.70 -8.61
CA VAL A 57 -1.36 0.59 -7.93
C VAL A 57 -1.54 1.68 -8.97
N ILE A 58 -2.57 2.49 -8.81
CA ILE A 58 -2.81 3.66 -9.65
C ILE A 58 -2.43 4.91 -8.86
N GLN A 59 -1.37 5.58 -9.31
CA GLN A 59 -0.88 6.83 -8.74
C GLN A 59 -1.20 7.99 -9.68
N GLN A 60 -1.87 9.02 -9.15
CA GLN A 60 -2.05 10.26 -9.91
C GLN A 60 -0.75 11.08 -9.96
N PRO A 61 -0.52 11.87 -11.03
CA PRO A 61 0.64 12.74 -11.14
C PRO A 61 0.76 13.70 -9.94
N GLY A 62 1.90 13.62 -9.25
CA GLY A 62 2.16 14.41 -8.04
C GLY A 62 1.71 13.75 -6.74
N SER A 63 1.25 12.49 -6.75
CA SER A 63 0.95 11.72 -5.55
C SER A 63 2.21 11.28 -4.79
N ARG A 64 2.07 10.98 -3.49
CA ARG A 64 3.16 10.51 -2.63
C ARG A 64 3.64 9.13 -3.09
N ARG A 65 4.95 8.91 -3.14
CA ARG A 65 5.52 7.59 -3.47
C ARG A 65 5.19 6.62 -2.34
N ILE A 66 4.46 5.55 -2.67
CA ILE A 66 4.15 4.46 -1.74
C ILE A 66 5.05 3.27 -2.05
N VAL A 67 5.60 2.67 -1.00
CA VAL A 67 6.32 1.39 -1.09
C VAL A 67 5.40 0.35 -0.47
N ILE A 68 4.95 -0.62 -1.27
CA ILE A 68 4.18 -1.74 -0.74
C ILE A 68 5.14 -2.90 -0.53
N LYS A 69 5.14 -3.49 0.67
CA LYS A 69 5.97 -4.66 1.00
C LYS A 69 5.05 -5.84 1.27
N GLN A 70 5.25 -6.95 0.56
CA GLN A 70 4.52 -8.19 0.83
C GLN A 70 5.26 -9.02 1.87
N GLU A 71 4.55 -9.59 2.84
CA GLU A 71 5.17 -10.46 3.86
C GLU A 71 5.91 -11.68 3.27
N ARG A 72 5.43 -12.24 2.14
CA ARG A 72 6.12 -13.36 1.47
C ARG A 72 7.50 -12.97 0.96
N GLU A 73 7.60 -11.80 0.33
CA GLU A 73 8.87 -11.26 -0.19
C GLU A 73 9.79 -10.83 0.96
N VAL A 74 9.25 -10.28 2.05
CA VAL A 74 10.04 -9.93 3.25
C VAL A 74 10.70 -11.18 3.83
N LYS A 75 9.95 -12.29 3.98
CA LYS A 75 10.50 -13.55 4.47
C LYS A 75 11.54 -14.16 3.54
N GLN A 76 11.34 -14.10 2.22
CA GLN A 76 12.34 -14.57 1.26
C GLN A 76 13.61 -13.72 1.28
N ASN A 77 13.49 -12.40 1.40
CA ASN A 77 14.65 -11.52 1.50
C ASN A 77 15.41 -11.70 2.83
N GLU A 78 14.72 -11.97 3.93
CA GLU A 78 15.36 -12.30 5.22
C GLU A 78 16.14 -13.62 5.13
N LEU A 79 15.58 -14.65 4.51
CA LEU A 79 16.26 -15.93 4.30
C LEU A 79 17.50 -15.79 3.39
N GLN A 80 17.40 -15.02 2.30
CA GLN A 80 18.53 -14.75 1.41
C GLN A 80 19.62 -13.87 2.06
N ALA A 81 19.25 -13.00 3.00
CA ALA A 81 20.21 -12.21 3.76
C ALA A 81 21.02 -13.11 4.73
N MET A 82 20.38 -14.12 5.33
CA MET A 82 21.08 -15.09 6.19
C MET A 82 21.99 -16.05 5.41
N GLU A 83 21.62 -16.45 4.18
CA GLU A 83 22.46 -17.31 3.32
C GLU A 83 23.72 -16.59 2.79
N LYS A 84 23.76 -15.26 2.78
CA LYS A 84 24.94 -14.49 2.36
C LYS A 84 25.96 -14.21 3.48
N GLU A 85 25.62 -14.52 4.72
CA GLU A 85 26.51 -14.40 5.88
C GLU A 85 27.23 -15.71 6.25
N VAL A 86 27.03 -16.79 5.48
CA VAL A 86 27.74 -18.09 5.61
C VAL A 86 28.72 -18.27 4.47
#